data_AF-A0A5K3G381-F1
#
_entry.id   AF-A0A5K3G381-F1
#
_cell.length_a   1.000
_cell.length_b   1.000
_cell.length_c   1.000
_cell.angle_alpha   90.00
_cell.angle_beta   90.00
_cell.angle_gamma   90.00
#
_symmetry.space_group_name_H-M   'P 1'
#
loop_
_entity.id
_entity.type
_entity.pdbx_description
1 polymer ?
#
loop_
_entity_poly.entity_id
_entity_poly.type
_entity_poly.pdbx_seq_one_letter_code
_entity_poly.pdbx_strand_id
1 'polypeptide(L)'
;MATPRLRSAAVSIPGVGIVVVGGLQPGSRCTRTAELLAVSKHRRCENWSWRTLLPMLETRYQPGIAYFNGCVVVAGGNGHHQISVESLKLSSRHPSHSQWTHVDGFTGANSWFCSLVVYNGKLLLADDRGRVTEYTLTPNSDDTTQAEFKARPFATIENIAKPSLLVVRKQH
;
A
#
# COMPACT_ATOMS: atom_id res chain seq x y z
N MET A 1 -8.38 16.01 0.81
CA MET A 1 -8.89 14.92 -0.06
C MET A 1 -10.14 15.42 -0.73
N ALA A 2 -10.42 14.97 -1.95
CA ALA A 2 -11.69 15.30 -2.60
C ALA A 2 -12.86 14.55 -1.95
N THR A 3 -12.59 13.40 -1.32
CA THR A 3 -13.62 12.60 -0.63
C THR A 3 -13.32 12.41 0.86
N PRO A 4 -14.19 12.86 1.79
CA PRO A 4 -14.05 12.59 3.23
C PRO A 4 -14.10 11.09 3.51
N ARG A 5 -13.20 10.62 4.38
CA ARG A 5 -13.15 9.22 4.83
C ARG A 5 -12.38 9.06 6.12
N LEU A 6 -12.64 7.98 6.82
CA LEU A 6 -11.86 7.50 7.96
C LEU A 6 -11.23 6.14 7.63
N ARG A 7 -10.18 5.74 8.36
CA ARG A 7 -9.54 4.42 8.21
C ARG A 7 -8.97 4.17 6.80
N SER A 8 -8.58 5.23 6.09
CA SER A 8 -7.79 5.13 4.87
C SER A 8 -6.32 4.88 5.19
N ALA A 9 -5.56 4.46 4.19
CA ALA A 9 -4.11 4.35 4.28
C ALA A 9 -3.46 5.37 3.35
N ALA A 10 -2.27 5.86 3.72
CA ALA A 10 -1.54 6.84 2.91
C ALA A 10 -0.06 6.49 2.83
N VAL A 11 0.57 6.74 1.69
CA VAL A 11 2.02 6.55 1.50
C VAL A 11 2.63 7.66 0.67
N SER A 12 3.83 8.09 1.05
CA SER A 12 4.62 9.04 0.28
C SER A 12 5.38 8.31 -0.85
N ILE A 13 5.33 8.89 -2.04
CA ILE A 13 6.06 8.46 -3.22
C ILE A 13 7.10 9.55 -3.54
N PRO A 14 8.41 9.23 -3.44
CA PRO A 14 9.49 10.18 -3.70
C PRO A 14 9.33 10.86 -5.06
N GLY A 15 9.37 12.20 -5.06
CA GLY A 15 9.27 13.01 -6.28
C GLY A 15 7.88 13.07 -6.93
N VAL A 16 6.87 12.38 -6.40
CA VAL A 16 5.51 12.33 -6.99
C VAL A 16 4.45 12.95 -6.08
N GLY A 17 4.37 12.53 -4.81
CA GLY A 17 3.33 13.01 -3.90
C GLY A 17 2.92 11.97 -2.86
N ILE A 18 1.67 12.05 -2.40
CA ILE A 18 1.09 11.13 -1.41
C ILE A 18 -0.11 10.43 -2.04
N VAL A 19 -0.07 9.09 -2.06
CA VAL A 19 -1.22 8.29 -2.47
C VAL A 19 -2.03 7.92 -1.24
N VAL A 20 -3.35 8.12 -1.31
CA VAL A 20 -4.32 7.76 -0.28
C VAL A 20 -5.32 6.77 -0.86
N VAL A 21 -5.58 5.68 -0.13
CA VAL A 21 -6.43 4.58 -0.60
C VAL A 21 -7.43 4.11 0.45
N GLY A 22 -8.53 3.54 -0.04
CA GLY A 22 -9.48 2.80 0.78
C GLY A 22 -10.17 3.67 1.85
N GLY A 23 -10.54 3.03 2.95
CA GLY A 23 -11.25 3.63 4.07
C GLY A 23 -12.76 3.49 4.00
N LEU A 24 -13.42 4.24 4.88
CA LEU A 24 -14.86 4.28 5.05
C LEU A 24 -15.37 5.68 4.70
N GLN A 25 -16.23 5.76 3.68
CA GLN A 25 -16.93 6.98 3.30
C GLN A 25 -18.18 7.18 4.19
N PRO A 26 -18.75 8.40 4.24
CA PRO A 26 -20.04 8.64 4.88
C PRO A 26 -21.11 7.62 4.45
N GLY A 27 -21.93 7.17 5.40
CA GLY A 27 -22.90 6.08 5.18
C GLY A 27 -22.30 4.67 5.24
N SER A 28 -21.16 4.51 5.90
CA SER A 28 -20.50 3.22 6.19
C SER A 28 -20.15 2.39 4.95
N ARG A 29 -19.79 3.05 3.84
CA ARG A 29 -19.39 2.39 2.60
C ARG A 29 -17.88 2.24 2.55
N CYS A 30 -17.39 1.00 2.68
CA CYS A 30 -16.01 0.66 2.37
C CYS A 30 -15.75 0.99 0.89
N THR A 31 -14.61 1.62 0.61
CA THR A 31 -14.33 2.15 -0.73
C THR A 31 -13.07 1.57 -1.32
N ARG A 32 -13.03 1.54 -2.66
CA ARG A 32 -11.89 1.12 -3.48
C ARG A 32 -11.15 2.30 -4.13
N THR A 33 -11.57 3.54 -3.86
CA THR A 33 -10.98 4.71 -4.50
C THR A 33 -9.52 4.91 -4.07
N ALA A 34 -8.72 5.41 -5.01
CA ALA A 34 -7.36 5.89 -4.77
C ALA A 34 -7.26 7.35 -5.22
N GLU A 35 -6.59 8.18 -4.43
CA GLU A 35 -6.38 9.60 -4.69
C GLU A 35 -4.89 9.95 -4.55
N LEU A 36 -4.37 10.80 -5.42
CA LEU A 36 -3.02 11.33 -5.35
C LEU A 36 -3.09 12.80 -4.93
N LEU A 37 -2.42 13.13 -3.84
CA LEU A 37 -2.06 14.49 -3.47
C LEU A 37 -0.69 14.79 -4.04
N ALA A 38 -0.63 15.64 -5.07
CA ALA A 38 0.59 16.03 -5.74
C ALA A 38 0.83 17.53 -5.66
N VAL A 39 2.10 17.91 -5.64
CA VAL A 39 2.55 19.29 -5.73
C VAL A 39 2.86 19.65 -7.18
N SER A 40 2.31 20.78 -7.63
CA SER A 40 2.70 21.41 -8.89
C SER A 40 3.54 22.65 -8.58
N LYS A 41 4.70 22.76 -9.23
CA LYS A 41 5.57 23.93 -9.08
C LYS A 41 5.30 24.86 -10.26
N HIS A 42 4.69 26.02 -9.98
CA HIS A 42 4.50 27.06 -10.98
C HIS A 42 5.01 28.39 -10.43
N ARG A 43 5.97 29.02 -11.14
CA ARG A 43 6.50 30.37 -10.87
C ARG A 43 6.81 30.63 -9.37
N ARG A 44 7.51 29.69 -8.72
CA ARG A 44 7.94 29.74 -7.29
C ARG A 44 6.85 29.51 -6.24
N CYS A 45 5.62 29.19 -6.63
CA CYS A 45 4.59 28.74 -5.70
C CYS A 45 4.40 27.23 -5.80
N GLU A 46 4.31 26.56 -4.64
CA GLU A 46 3.91 25.17 -4.55
C GLU A 46 2.40 25.10 -4.40
N ASN A 47 1.72 24.53 -5.40
CA ASN A 47 0.28 24.33 -5.34
C ASN A 47 -0.05 22.84 -5.22
N TRP A 48 -0.69 22.49 -4.11
CA TRP A 48 -1.11 21.14 -3.79
C TRP A 48 -2.50 20.88 -4.34
N SER A 49 -2.65 19.78 -5.08
CA SER A 49 -3.94 19.41 -5.67
C SER A 49 -4.19 17.91 -5.53
N TRP A 50 -5.47 17.59 -5.36
CA TRP A 50 -5.96 16.21 -5.35
C TRP A 50 -6.32 15.76 -6.76
N ARG A 51 -5.98 14.52 -7.08
CA ARG A 51 -6.30 13.87 -8.35
C ARG A 51 -6.84 12.47 -8.10
N THR A 52 -7.91 12.11 -8.78
CA THR A 52 -8.45 10.76 -8.75
C THR A 52 -7.57 9.82 -9.58
N LEU A 53 -7.20 8.69 -9.01
CA LEU A 53 -6.55 7.58 -9.71
C LEU A 53 -7.61 6.53 -10.08
N LEU A 54 -7.27 5.61 -10.98
CA LEU A 54 -8.10 4.43 -11.16
C LEU A 54 -8.25 3.69 -9.81
N PRO A 55 -9.46 3.20 -9.49
CA PRO A 55 -9.71 2.59 -8.20
C PRO A 55 -9.00 1.22 -8.07
N MET A 56 -8.62 0.86 -6.84
CA MET A 56 -8.15 -0.49 -6.48
C MET A 56 -9.16 -1.55 -6.92
N LEU A 57 -8.73 -2.79 -7.09
CA LEU A 57 -9.58 -3.92 -7.49
C LEU A 57 -10.55 -4.31 -6.38
N GLU A 58 -10.15 -4.19 -5.11
CA GLU A 58 -10.98 -4.48 -3.94
C GLU A 58 -11.31 -3.24 -3.10
N THR A 59 -12.47 -3.24 -2.44
CA THR A 59 -12.78 -2.26 -1.39
C THR A 59 -11.96 -2.59 -0.15
N ARG A 60 -11.37 -1.58 0.50
CA ARG A 60 -10.47 -1.84 1.65
C ARG A 60 -10.73 -0.91 2.82
N TYR A 61 -11.01 -1.47 3.99
CA TYR A 61 -11.14 -0.78 5.28
C TYR A 61 -9.87 -0.97 6.11
N GLN A 62 -9.19 0.13 6.45
CA GLN A 62 -7.92 0.11 7.18
C GLN A 62 -6.84 -0.80 6.55
N PRO A 63 -6.55 -0.68 5.24
CA PRO A 63 -5.51 -1.51 4.62
C PRO A 63 -4.10 -1.11 5.11
N GLY A 64 -3.17 -2.06 5.02
CA GLY A 64 -1.73 -1.75 5.05
C GLY A 64 -1.31 -1.14 3.72
N ILE A 65 -0.35 -0.19 3.74
CA ILE A 65 0.21 0.42 2.54
C ILE A 65 1.71 0.66 2.67
N ALA A 66 2.45 0.45 1.59
CA ALA A 66 3.87 0.77 1.51
C ALA A 66 4.27 1.17 0.08
N TYR A 67 5.35 1.95 -0.06
CA TYR A 67 5.97 2.23 -1.35
C TYR A 67 7.22 1.38 -1.46
N PHE A 68 7.18 0.39 -2.35
CA PHE A 68 8.19 -0.64 -2.47
C PHE A 68 8.51 -0.91 -3.94
N ASN A 69 9.80 -0.86 -4.26
CA ASN A 69 10.35 -1.10 -5.60
C ASN A 69 9.60 -0.37 -6.73
N GLY A 70 9.34 0.93 -6.56
CA GLY A 70 8.66 1.73 -7.58
C GLY A 70 7.14 1.62 -7.60
N CYS A 71 6.55 0.75 -6.76
CA CYS A 71 5.11 0.51 -6.71
C CYS A 71 4.52 0.92 -5.36
N VAL A 72 3.29 1.43 -5.38
CA VAL A 72 2.44 1.44 -4.19
C VAL A 72 1.92 0.02 -3.99
N VAL A 73 2.11 -0.57 -2.82
CA VAL A 73 1.62 -1.90 -2.46
C VAL A 73 0.58 -1.74 -1.36
N VAL A 74 -0.58 -2.35 -1.53
CA VAL A 74 -1.70 -2.29 -0.58
C VAL A 74 -2.11 -3.71 -0.20
N ALA A 75 -2.27 -3.98 1.09
CA ALA A 75 -2.64 -5.29 1.61
C ALA A 75 -3.79 -5.24 2.62
N GLY A 76 -4.59 -6.30 2.67
CA GLY A 76 -5.65 -6.51 3.65
C GLY A 76 -6.77 -5.47 3.63
N GLY A 77 -7.59 -5.48 4.68
CA GLY A 77 -8.76 -4.61 4.80
C GLY A 77 -9.92 -4.94 3.86
N ASN A 78 -9.82 -6.02 3.10
CA ASN A 78 -10.73 -6.39 2.02
C ASN A 78 -12.03 -7.09 2.47
N GLY A 79 -12.29 -7.21 3.77
CA GLY A 79 -13.50 -7.86 4.32
C GLY A 79 -13.58 -9.37 4.06
N HIS A 80 -12.64 -9.93 3.31
CA HIS A 80 -12.48 -11.36 3.08
C HIS A 80 -11.68 -12.00 4.22
N HIS A 81 -11.77 -13.33 4.31
CA HIS A 81 -10.99 -14.08 5.29
C HIS A 81 -9.49 -13.99 4.99
N GLN A 82 -9.07 -14.00 3.72
CA GLN A 82 -7.67 -13.98 3.32
C GLN A 82 -7.19 -12.57 2.94
N ILE A 83 -5.96 -12.23 3.36
CA ILE A 83 -5.29 -10.99 2.95
C ILE A 83 -5.00 -11.06 1.46
N SER A 84 -5.66 -10.22 0.67
CA SER A 84 -5.28 -9.95 -0.72
C SER A 84 -4.29 -8.79 -0.78
N VAL A 85 -3.41 -8.81 -1.79
CA VAL A 85 -2.45 -7.75 -2.07
C VAL A 85 -2.58 -7.27 -3.50
N GLU A 86 -2.49 -5.97 -3.66
CA GLU A 86 -2.52 -5.30 -4.95
C GLU A 86 -1.40 -4.26 -5.02
N SER A 87 -0.97 -3.95 -6.25
CA SER A 87 0.04 -2.93 -6.48
C SER A 87 -0.34 -1.97 -7.59
N LEU A 88 0.20 -0.75 -7.50
CA LEU A 88 0.05 0.31 -8.49
C LEU A 88 1.41 0.91 -8.82
N LYS A 89 1.82 0.78 -10.09
CA LYS A 89 2.98 1.49 -10.64
C LYS A 89 2.50 2.78 -11.31
N LEU A 90 2.84 3.93 -10.73
CA LEU A 90 2.45 5.23 -11.28
C LEU A 90 3.28 5.57 -12.52
N SER A 91 2.60 5.90 -13.61
CA SER A 91 3.22 6.49 -14.80
C SER A 91 3.61 7.93 -14.48
N SER A 92 4.85 8.32 -14.80
CA SER A 92 5.31 9.70 -14.65
C SER A 92 4.57 10.68 -15.57
N ARG A 93 4.08 10.20 -16.72
CA ARG A 93 3.35 11.03 -17.72
C ARG A 93 1.86 11.09 -17.45
N HIS A 94 1.25 9.94 -17.17
CA HIS A 94 -0.21 9.82 -17.01
C HIS A 94 -0.58 9.01 -15.75
N PRO A 95 -0.37 9.56 -14.54
CA PRO A 95 -0.69 8.87 -13.28
C PRO A 95 -2.15 8.39 -13.20
N SER A 96 -3.09 9.14 -13.78
CA SER A 96 -4.52 8.83 -13.79
C SER A 96 -4.89 7.61 -14.62
N HIS A 97 -4.00 7.12 -15.49
CA HIS A 97 -4.22 5.93 -16.32
C HIS A 97 -3.53 4.68 -15.75
N SER A 98 -2.75 4.82 -14.67
CA SER A 98 -2.11 3.68 -14.02
C SER A 98 -3.16 2.75 -13.41
N GLN A 99 -3.00 1.46 -13.70
CA GLN A 99 -3.93 0.42 -13.26
C GLN A 99 -3.36 -0.36 -12.06
N TRP A 100 -4.28 -0.80 -11.21
CA TRP A 100 -3.98 -1.72 -10.12
C TRP A 100 -3.85 -3.14 -10.66
N THR A 101 -2.99 -3.93 -10.05
CA THR A 101 -2.79 -5.33 -10.41
C THR A 101 -2.74 -6.18 -9.14
N HIS A 102 -3.36 -7.35 -9.17
CA HIS A 102 -3.21 -8.34 -8.12
C HIS A 102 -1.75 -8.79 -8.01
N VAL A 103 -1.34 -9.04 -6.77
CA VAL A 103 -0.01 -9.53 -6.46
C VAL A 103 -0.13 -10.93 -5.87
N ASP A 104 0.31 -11.90 -6.64
CA ASP A 104 0.36 -13.31 -6.22
C ASP A 104 1.55 -13.57 -5.29
N GLY A 105 1.56 -14.73 -4.62
CA GLY A 105 2.64 -15.12 -3.71
C GLY A 105 2.50 -14.59 -2.26
N PHE A 106 1.45 -13.83 -1.96
CA PHE A 106 1.16 -13.40 -0.59
C PHE A 106 0.38 -14.48 0.18
N THR A 107 1.10 -15.34 0.92
CA THR A 107 0.50 -16.34 1.82
C THR A 107 0.27 -15.75 3.23
N GLY A 108 -0.77 -14.94 3.39
CA GLY A 108 -1.26 -14.52 4.71
C GLY A 108 -2.20 -15.58 5.32
N ALA A 109 -2.24 -15.72 6.64
CA ALA A 109 -3.36 -16.45 7.26
C ALA A 109 -4.59 -15.56 7.24
N ASN A 110 -5.73 -16.17 7.55
CA ASN A 110 -6.97 -15.45 7.61
C ASN A 110 -6.88 -14.34 8.66
N SER A 111 -6.89 -13.09 8.22
CA SER A 111 -6.55 -11.93 9.04
C SER A 111 -7.22 -10.67 8.51
N TRP A 112 -7.81 -9.89 9.41
CA TRP A 112 -8.59 -8.70 9.06
C TRP A 112 -7.73 -7.44 8.99
N PHE A 113 -6.67 -7.40 9.79
CA PHE A 113 -5.78 -6.25 9.90
C PHE A 113 -4.36 -6.66 9.55
N CYS A 114 -3.69 -5.80 8.79
CA CYS A 114 -2.28 -5.94 8.56
C CYS A 114 -1.56 -4.59 8.62
N SER A 115 -0.25 -4.66 8.80
CA SER A 115 0.65 -3.52 8.69
C SER A 115 1.72 -3.84 7.66
N LEU A 116 1.93 -2.91 6.72
CA LEU A 116 2.99 -2.99 5.71
C LEU A 116 4.05 -1.92 6.00
N VAL A 117 5.33 -2.32 5.98
CA VAL A 117 6.46 -1.38 6.04
C VAL A 117 7.60 -1.83 5.14
N VAL A 118 8.41 -0.88 4.68
CA VAL A 118 9.68 -1.19 4.02
C VAL A 118 10.82 -1.00 5.01
N TYR A 119 11.60 -2.07 5.21
CA TYR A 119 12.76 -2.08 6.09
C TYR A 119 13.93 -2.80 5.42
N ASN A 120 15.11 -2.17 5.39
CA ASN A 120 16.33 -2.71 4.78
C ASN A 120 16.14 -3.24 3.34
N GLY A 121 15.38 -2.51 2.52
CA GLY A 121 15.13 -2.87 1.12
C GLY A 121 14.12 -4.00 0.92
N LYS A 122 13.35 -4.34 1.97
CA LYS A 122 12.40 -5.46 1.94
C LYS A 122 11.04 -5.01 2.43
N LEU A 123 9.99 -5.66 1.95
CA LEU A 123 8.62 -5.38 2.36
C LEU A 123 8.25 -6.36 3.48
N LEU A 124 7.84 -5.83 4.64
CA LEU A 124 7.35 -6.62 5.76
C LEU A 124 5.84 -6.47 5.87
N LEU A 125 5.14 -7.60 6.05
CA LEU A 125 3.73 -7.66 6.38
C LEU A 125 3.59 -8.29 7.75
N ALA A 126 3.00 -7.56 8.71
CA ALA A 126 2.53 -8.13 9.97
C ALA A 126 1.01 -8.34 9.92
N ASP A 127 0.54 -9.52 10.30
CA ASP A 127 -0.89 -9.85 10.42
C ASP A 127 -1.42 -9.75 11.86
N ASP A 128 -2.73 -9.81 12.03
CA ASP A 128 -3.39 -9.73 13.36
C ASP A 128 -3.09 -10.89 14.33
N ARG A 129 -2.32 -11.89 13.90
CA ARG A 129 -1.76 -12.95 14.76
C ARG A 129 -0.30 -12.67 15.14
N GLY A 130 0.21 -11.49 14.77
CA GLY A 130 1.58 -11.07 15.03
C GLY A 130 2.61 -11.72 14.12
N ARG A 131 2.21 -12.49 13.11
CA ARG A 131 3.17 -13.13 12.20
C ARG A 131 3.68 -12.09 11.23
N VAL A 132 4.99 -12.00 11.11
CA VAL A 132 5.68 -11.09 10.21
C VAL A 132 6.28 -11.89 9.07
N THR A 133 5.83 -11.60 7.85
CA THR A 133 6.34 -12.18 6.61
C THR A 133 7.15 -11.12 5.87
N GLU A 134 8.34 -11.49 5.44
CA GLU A 134 9.17 -10.67 4.58
C GLU A 134 8.97 -11.06 3.12
N TYR A 135 8.88 -10.06 2.26
CA TYR A 135 8.78 -10.20 0.82
C TYR A 135 9.95 -9.52 0.12
N THR A 136 10.56 -10.27 -0.79
CA THR A 136 11.62 -9.80 -1.68
C THR A 136 11.18 -10.01 -3.12
N LEU A 137 11.55 -9.08 -4.00
CA LEU A 137 11.36 -9.27 -5.43
C LEU A 137 12.51 -10.09 -6.00
N THR A 138 12.17 -11.15 -6.71
CA THR A 138 13.12 -11.84 -7.58
C THR A 138 13.18 -11.07 -8.90
N PRO A 139 14.36 -10.63 -9.35
CA PRO A 139 14.49 -10.08 -10.69
C PRO A 139 14.16 -11.19 -11.69
N ASN A 140 13.07 -11.06 -12.43
CA ASN A 140 12.88 -11.88 -13.62
C ASN A 140 13.93 -11.44 -14.65
N SER A 141 14.62 -12.41 -15.25
CA SER A 141 15.65 -12.19 -16.27
C SER A 141 15.08 -11.62 -17.57
N ASP A 142 13.75 -11.65 -17.74
CA ASP A 142 13.05 -11.14 -18.91
C ASP A 142 12.21 -9.92 -18.54
N ASP A 143 12.42 -8.83 -19.28
CA ASP A 143 11.90 -7.46 -19.09
C ASP A 143 10.36 -7.33 -19.30
N THR A 144 9.61 -8.41 -19.10
CA THR A 144 8.17 -8.45 -19.30
C THR A 144 7.48 -9.29 -18.23
N THR A 145 6.54 -8.61 -17.56
CA THR A 145 5.38 -9.12 -16.83
C THR A 145 5.59 -9.65 -15.41
N GLN A 146 5.07 -8.84 -14.47
CA GLN A 146 4.76 -9.12 -13.06
C GLN A 146 5.95 -9.44 -12.16
N ALA A 147 6.28 -8.49 -11.27
CA ALA A 147 7.29 -8.70 -10.25
C ALA A 147 6.79 -9.78 -9.28
N GLU A 148 7.45 -10.93 -9.25
CA GLU A 148 7.09 -12.04 -8.36
C GLU A 148 7.63 -11.76 -6.95
N PHE A 149 6.74 -11.79 -5.96
CA PHE A 149 7.11 -11.61 -4.57
C PHE A 149 7.40 -12.96 -3.93
N LYS A 150 8.65 -13.18 -3.55
CA LYS A 150 9.04 -14.33 -2.75
C LYS A 150 8.80 -14.04 -1.27
N ALA A 151 7.91 -14.80 -0.65
CA ALA A 151 7.62 -14.73 0.77
C ALA A 151 8.60 -15.57 1.60
N ARG A 152 8.98 -15.07 2.78
CA ARG A 152 9.63 -15.88 3.82
C ARG A 152 9.21 -15.42 5.22
N PRO A 153 9.02 -16.34 6.18
CA PRO A 153 8.81 -15.96 7.57
C PRO A 153 9.96 -15.10 8.10
N PHE A 154 9.63 -14.04 8.85
CA PHE A 154 10.61 -13.13 9.43
C PHE A 154 10.63 -13.22 10.96
N ALA A 155 9.46 -13.07 11.59
CA ALA A 155 9.33 -13.10 13.05
C ALA A 155 7.87 -13.36 13.46
N THR A 156 7.67 -13.63 14.75
CA THR A 156 6.35 -13.61 15.39
C THR A 156 6.38 -12.62 16.54
N ILE A 157 5.39 -11.73 16.59
CA ILE A 157 5.17 -10.77 17.66
C ILE A 157 4.08 -11.33 18.55
N GLU A 158 4.39 -11.63 19.80
CA GLU A 158 3.43 -12.19 20.74
C GLU A 158 2.56 -11.10 21.38
N ASN A 159 1.40 -11.51 21.90
CA ASN A 159 0.49 -10.66 22.67
C ASN A 159 0.03 -9.39 21.96
N ILE A 160 -0.17 -9.45 20.64
CA ILE A 160 -0.64 -8.33 19.84
C ILE A 160 -2.03 -8.60 19.27
N ALA A 161 -2.96 -7.67 19.50
CA ALA A 161 -4.32 -7.75 18.95
C ALA A 161 -4.45 -7.00 17.61
N LYS A 162 -3.61 -5.97 17.40
CA LYS A 162 -3.58 -5.15 16.20
C LYS A 162 -2.13 -4.74 15.90
N PRO A 163 -1.44 -5.39 14.96
CA PRO A 163 -0.07 -5.05 14.65
C PRO A 163 0.03 -3.65 14.05
N SER A 164 1.05 -2.91 14.48
CA SER A 164 1.50 -1.70 13.80
C SER A 164 3.03 -1.74 13.77
N LEU A 165 3.59 -1.90 12.57
CA LEU A 165 5.02 -1.81 12.35
C LEU A 165 5.39 -0.35 12.09
N LEU A 166 6.45 0.11 12.75
CA LEU A 166 6.99 1.46 12.60
C LEU A 166 8.49 1.36 12.34
N VAL A 167 8.97 2.07 11.32
CA VAL A 167 10.40 2.16 11.02
C VAL A 167 10.92 3.47 11.61
N VAL A 168 11.71 3.37 12.67
CA VAL A 168 12.33 4.53 13.33
C VAL A 168 13.74 4.71 12.80
N ARG A 169 14.07 5.92 12.34
CA ARG A 169 15.45 6.29 11.97
C ARG A 169 16.09 7.02 13.15
N LYS A 170 17.26 6.56 13.59
CA LYS A 170 18.09 7.36 14.50
C LYS A 170 18.65 8.55 13.71
N GLN A 171 18.47 9.76 14.23
CA GLN A 171 19.21 10.92 13.74
C GLN A 171 20.64 10.83 14.31
N HIS A 172 21.63 10.88 13.43
CA HIS A 172 23.04 11.02 13.77
C HIS A 172 23.44 12.48 13.63
#